data_AF-A0A519G8I4-F1
#
_entry.id   AF-A0A519G8I4-F1
#
_cell.length_a   1.000
_cell.length_b   1.000
_cell.length_c   1.000
_cell.angle_alpha   90.00
_cell.angle_beta   90.00
_cell.angle_gamma   90.00
#
_symmetry.space_group_name_H-M   'P 1'
#
loop_
_entity.id
_entity.type
_entity.pdbx_description
1 polymer ?
#
loop_
_entity_poly.entity_id
_entity_poly.type
_entity_poly.pdbx_seq_one_letter_code
_entity_poly.pdbx_strand_id
1 'polypeptide(L)' 'LNIDDTESGGERPAHTLLLGAGVHVVEHLTRLGELPPRGARFTAAPPAIEGFGTFPVRAFAELP' A
#
# COMPACT_ATOMS: atom_id res chain seq x y z
N LEU A 1 1.45 -13.44 -1.42
CA LEU A 1 0.28 -12.97 -2.20
C LEU A 1 0.46 -11.48 -2.34
N ASN A 2 0.76 -10.97 -3.53
CA ASN A 2 0.88 -9.51 -3.77
C ASN A 2 -0.49 -8.98 -4.20
N ILE A 3 -0.67 -7.65 -4.22
CA ILE A 3 -1.95 -7.02 -4.63
C ILE A 3 -2.39 -7.38 -6.05
N ASP A 4 -1.44 -7.76 -6.90
CA ASP A 4 -1.61 -8.02 -8.33
C ASP A 4 -1.06 -9.38 -8.76
N ASP A 5 -0.64 -10.22 -7.81
CA ASP A 5 -0.22 -11.61 -8.07
C ASP A 5 -0.76 -12.51 -6.96
N THR A 6 -1.99 -13.00 -7.20
CA THR A 6 -2.67 -13.98 -6.36
C THR A 6 -2.47 -15.42 -6.84
N GLU A 7 -1.97 -15.62 -8.06
CA GLU A 7 -1.90 -16.91 -8.76
C GLU A 7 -0.56 -17.10 -9.50
N SER A 8 0.57 -17.01 -8.79
CA SER A 8 1.87 -17.63 -9.08
C SER A 8 2.53 -17.39 -10.46
N GLY A 9 1.98 -16.54 -11.31
CA GLY A 9 2.48 -16.27 -12.67
C GLY A 9 3.64 -15.27 -12.71
N GLY A 10 3.92 -14.59 -11.59
CA GLY A 10 5.08 -13.70 -11.42
C GLY A 10 4.98 -12.36 -12.13
N GLU A 11 3.99 -12.15 -13.01
CA GLU A 11 3.69 -10.83 -13.56
C GLU A 11 3.06 -9.96 -12.47
N ARG A 12 3.77 -8.90 -12.07
CA ARG A 12 3.32 -7.91 -11.07
C ARG A 12 3.08 -6.56 -11.74
N PRO A 13 2.04 -6.41 -12.58
CA PRO A 13 1.83 -5.20 -13.36
C PRO A 13 1.56 -3.98 -12.50
N ALA A 14 0.76 -4.09 -11.43
CA ALA A 14 0.52 -2.96 -10.52
C ALA A 14 1.80 -2.58 -9.78
N HIS A 15 2.54 -3.55 -9.23
CA HIS A 15 3.76 -3.28 -8.50
C HIS A 15 4.82 -2.62 -9.41
N THR A 16 5.04 -3.19 -10.59
CA THR A 16 6.02 -2.70 -11.57
C THR A 16 5.66 -1.31 -12.08
N LEU A 17 4.39 -1.09 -12.45
CA LEU A 17 3.94 0.19 -12.99
C LEU A 17 3.90 1.29 -11.92
N LEU A 18 3.37 0.99 -10.73
CA LEU A 18 3.24 1.99 -9.66
C LEU A 18 4.62 2.38 -9.11
N LEU A 19 5.48 1.42 -8.78
CA LEU A 19 6.82 1.73 -8.29
C LEU A 19 7.69 2.35 -9.38
N GLY A 20 7.54 1.92 -10.64
CA GLY A 20 8.18 2.56 -11.80
C GLY A 20 7.79 4.04 -11.97
N ALA A 21 6.58 4.40 -11.54
CA ALA A 21 6.08 5.78 -11.52
C ALA A 21 6.38 6.53 -10.19
N GLY A 22 7.07 5.91 -9.23
CA GLY A 22 7.36 6.50 -7.91
C GLY A 22 6.14 6.55 -6.97
N VAL A 23 5.08 5.79 -7.27
CA VAL A 23 3.88 5.68 -6.42
C VAL A 23 4.07 4.53 -5.44
N HIS A 24 4.08 4.84 -4.14
CA HIS A 24 4.19 3.82 -3.09
C HIS A 24 2.97 2.91 -3.03
N VAL A 25 3.21 1.64 -2.74
CA VAL A 25 2.17 0.60 -2.57
C VAL A 25 2.08 0.22 -1.10
N VAL A 26 0.85 0.17 -0.57
CA VAL A 26 0.56 -0.37 0.76
C VAL A 26 -0.30 -1.61 0.61
N GLU A 27 0.16 -2.73 1.17
CA GLU A 27 -0.49 -4.03 1.06
C GLU A 27 -1.05 -4.49 2.41
N HIS A 28 -1.93 -5.50 2.39
CA HIS A 28 -2.51 -6.12 3.59
C HIS A 28 -3.28 -5.16 4.52
N LEU A 29 -3.91 -4.12 3.96
CA LEU A 29 -4.79 -3.23 4.71
C LEU A 29 -5.99 -3.98 5.28
N THR A 30 -6.41 -3.57 6.47
CA THR A 30 -7.59 -4.10 7.17
C THR A 30 -8.59 -2.98 7.42
N ARG A 31 -9.83 -3.33 7.79
CA ARG A 31 -10.89 -2.38 8.19
C ARG A 31 -11.27 -1.34 7.12
N LEU A 32 -10.99 -1.61 5.85
CA LEU A 32 -11.36 -0.71 4.74
C LEU A 32 -12.87 -0.48 4.64
N GLY A 33 -13.69 -1.44 5.07
CA GLY A 33 -15.15 -1.29 5.14
C GLY A 33 -15.66 -0.28 6.17
N GLU A 34 -14.78 0.24 7.04
CA GLU A 34 -15.11 1.29 8.00
C GLU A 34 -14.84 2.71 7.44
N LEU A 35 -14.27 2.82 6.24
CA LEU A 35 -13.96 4.10 5.61
C LEU A 35 -15.13 4.61 4.78
N PRO A 36 -15.43 5.92 4.81
CA PRO A 36 -16.33 6.51 3.83
C PRO A 36 -15.72 6.41 2.42
N PRO A 37 -16.53 6.35 1.34
CA PRO A 37 -16.01 6.29 -0.02
C PRO A 37 -15.06 7.44 -0.39
N ARG A 38 -15.20 8.59 0.28
CA ARG A 38 -14.38 9.79 0.10
C ARG A 38 -14.28 10.57 1.41
N GLY A 39 -13.24 11.38 1.55
CA GLY A 39 -13.08 12.34 2.65
C GLY A 39 -12.18 11.88 3.79
N ALA A 40 -11.87 10.59 3.91
CA ALA A 40 -10.87 10.11 4.86
C ALA A 40 -9.45 10.52 4.44
N ARG A 41 -8.59 10.84 5.42
CA ARG A 41 -7.17 11.08 5.20
C ARG A 41 -6.36 9.86 5.63
N PHE A 42 -5.72 9.19 4.68
CA PHE A 42 -4.92 7.99 4.92
C PHE A 42 -3.44 8.32 5.15
N THR A 43 -2.83 7.70 6.16
CA THR A 43 -1.40 7.84 6.47
C THR A 43 -0.77 6.46 6.67
N ALA A 44 0.39 6.26 6.03
CA ALA A 44 1.24 5.08 6.14
C ALA A 44 2.72 5.53 6.15
N ALA A 45 3.13 6.18 7.24
CA ALA A 45 4.47 6.77 7.31
C ALA A 45 5.56 5.67 7.35
N PRO A 46 6.58 5.75 6.49
CA PRO A 46 7.70 4.82 6.50
C PRO A 46 8.64 5.11 7.69
N PRO A 47 9.40 4.12 8.16
CA PRO A 47 10.54 4.39 9.04
C PRO A 47 11.58 5.24 8.30
N ALA A 48 12.30 6.10 9.03
CA ALA A 48 13.36 6.94 8.46
C ALA A 48 14.63 6.10 8.19
N ILE A 49 14.58 5.27 7.14
CA ILE A 49 15.62 4.32 6.75
C ILE A 49 15.81 4.40 5.22
N GLU A 50 17.07 4.38 4.77
CA GLU A 50 17.43 4.37 3.35
C GLU A 50 17.78 2.95 2.86
N GLY A 51 17.63 2.71 1.56
CA GLY A 51 18.04 1.45 0.92
C GLY A 51 17.19 0.23 1.25
N PHE A 52 15.93 0.42 1.68
CA PHE A 52 15.04 -0.67 2.08
C PHE A 52 13.91 -0.89 1.05
N GLY A 53 13.64 -2.15 0.71
CA GLY A 53 12.65 -2.51 -0.32
C GLY A 53 11.21 -2.52 0.17
N THR A 54 10.93 -3.15 1.31
CA THR A 54 9.58 -3.22 1.90
C THR A 54 9.70 -3.30 3.41
N PHE A 55 8.89 -2.53 4.13
CA PHE A 55 8.92 -2.44 5.60
C PHE A 55 7.50 -2.43 6.17
N PRO A 56 7.29 -2.92 7.41
CA PRO A 56 6.02 -2.78 8.08
C PRO A 56 5.75 -1.31 8.46
N VAL A 57 4.49 -0.89 8.33
CA VAL A 57 4.01 0.44 8.75
C VAL A 57 2.76 0.29 9.61
N ARG A 58 2.54 1.24 10.51
CA ARG A 58 1.24 1.41 11.16
C ARG A 58 0.38 2.33 10.30
N ALA A 59 -0.40 1.73 9.41
CA ALA A 59 -1.38 2.47 8.62
C ALA A 59 -2.56 2.91 9.48
N PHE A 60 -3.03 4.15 9.29
CA PHE A 60 -4.23 4.68 9.93
C PHE A 60 -4.95 5.68 9.01
N ALA A 61 -6.22 5.93 9.30
CA ALA A 61 -7.01 6.94 8.61
C ALA A 61 -7.68 7.87 9.61
N GLU A 62 -7.69 9.17 9.31
CA GLU A 62 -8.50 10.18 10.00
C GLU A 62 -9.84 10.27 9.26
N LEU A 63 -10.94 10.16 10.02
CA LEU A 63 -12.30 10.31 9.49
C LEU A 63 -12.75 11.78 9.59
N PRO A 64 -13.64 12.25 8.70
CA PRO A 64 -14.24 13.58 8.78
C PRO A 64 -14.99 13.85 10.09
#